data_AF-A0A9J8A7V4-F1
#
_entry.id   AF-A0A9J8A7V4-F1
#
_cell.length_a   1.000
_cell.length_b   1.000
_cell.length_c   1.000
_cell.angle_alpha   90.00
_cell.angle_beta   90.00
_cell.angle_gamma   90.00
#
_symmetry.space_group_name_H-M   'P 1'
#
loop_
_entity.id
_entity.type
_entity.pdbx_description
1 polymer ?
#
loop_
_entity_poly.entity_id
_entity_poly.type
_entity_poly.pdbx_seq_one_letter_code
_entity_poly.pdbx_strand_id
1 'polypeptide(L)'
;MNMCTDCKKIVQLLTEILSNKDSQHLIVKALDKFCYEHPIIPLCMDGAKTYVHVIIRHFSAFANQNGDICTVLGLCGSQSKRNAPSELTVGLNEHGLLYAKPSRGTSQEVQFNPICNFCVFFIKTIESMLPKERTEQAIVNLLEKICDYLPSQYKDTCNKFIETYGKQLIDLLLSSLPPHAICSALGLCLFSETPLSL
;
A
#
# COMPACT_ATOMS: atom_id res chain seq x y z
N MET A 1 11.21 23.67 31.05
CA MET A 1 10.31 22.94 30.15
C MET A 1 10.98 21.60 29.83
N ASN A 2 10.32 20.48 30.10
CA ASN A 2 10.91 19.15 29.90
C ASN A 2 10.32 18.57 28.62
N MET A 3 11.08 18.62 27.53
CA MET A 3 10.63 18.18 26.21
C MET A 3 10.19 16.71 26.17
N CYS A 4 10.77 15.86 27.03
CA CYS A 4 10.33 14.48 27.18
C CYS A 4 8.95 14.39 27.82
N THR A 5 8.73 15.12 28.92
CA THR A 5 7.43 15.17 29.60
C THR A 5 6.34 15.76 28.71
N ASP A 6 6.67 16.84 27.98
CA ASP A 6 5.72 17.51 27.10
C ASP A 6 5.37 16.63 25.90
N CYS A 7 6.35 15.95 25.31
CA CYS A 7 6.10 14.95 24.27
C CYS A 7 5.17 13.84 24.74
N LYS A 8 5.45 13.25 25.92
CA LYS A 8 4.62 12.18 26.48
C LYS A 8 3.17 12.60 26.66
N LYS A 9 2.94 13.83 27.14
CA LYS A 9 1.59 14.39 27.28
C LYS A 9 0.89 14.57 25.93
N ILE A 10 1.59 15.07 24.92
CA ILE A 10 1.05 15.26 23.57
C ILE A 10 0.68 13.91 22.94
N VAL A 11 1.56 12.92 23.05
CA VAL A 11 1.36 11.57 22.51
C VAL A 11 0.18 10.88 23.19
N GLN A 12 0.07 11.04 24.51
CA GLN A 12 -1.07 10.53 25.26
C GLN A 12 -2.38 11.17 24.79
N LEU A 13 -2.42 12.51 24.70
CA LEU A 13 -3.59 13.24 24.22
C LEU A 13 -3.99 12.81 22.80
N LEU A 14 -3.00 12.67 21.91
CA LEU A 14 -3.22 12.20 20.55
C LEU A 14 -3.79 10.77 20.53
N THR A 15 -3.29 9.88 21.38
CA THR A 15 -3.79 8.51 21.50
C THR A 15 -5.24 8.46 22.00
N GLU A 16 -5.58 9.33 22.96
CA GLU A 16 -6.93 9.48 23.49
C GLU A 16 -7.90 9.98 22.42
N ILE A 17 -7.50 11.01 21.66
CA ILE A 17 -8.26 11.53 20.53
C ILE A 17 -8.48 10.44 19.47
N LEU A 18 -7.43 9.72 19.07
CA LEU A 18 -7.55 8.67 18.05
C LEU A 18 -8.40 7.48 18.54
N SER A 19 -8.41 7.20 19.84
CA SER A 19 -9.24 6.12 20.42
C SER A 19 -10.70 6.55 20.64
N ASN A 20 -11.01 7.84 20.53
CA ASN A 20 -12.37 8.35 20.68
C ASN A 20 -13.25 7.97 19.48
N LYS A 21 -14.48 7.51 19.75
CA LYS A 21 -15.41 7.04 18.72
C LYS A 21 -15.85 8.12 17.75
N ASP A 22 -16.02 9.36 18.22
CA ASP A 22 -16.41 10.49 17.36
C ASP A 22 -15.27 10.86 16.43
N SER A 23 -14.04 10.88 16.94
CA SER A 23 -12.84 11.09 16.13
C SER A 23 -12.64 9.99 15.09
N GLN A 24 -12.84 8.73 15.47
CA GLN A 24 -12.81 7.60 14.52
C GLN A 24 -13.87 7.75 13.43
N HIS A 25 -15.09 8.13 13.81
CA HIS A 25 -16.16 8.37 12.85
C HIS A 25 -15.82 9.52 11.89
N LEU A 26 -15.23 10.62 12.38
CA LEU A 26 -14.79 11.74 11.54
C LEU A 26 -13.67 11.33 10.58
N ILE A 27 -12.71 10.52 11.04
CA ILE A 27 -11.63 9.98 10.20
C ILE A 27 -12.21 9.10 9.09
N VAL A 28 -13.08 8.15 9.43
CA VAL A 28 -13.74 7.28 8.44
C VAL A 28 -14.56 8.11 7.46
N LYS A 29 -15.32 9.12 7.93
CA LYS A 29 -16.09 10.01 7.06
C LYS A 29 -15.21 10.82 6.09
N ALA A 30 -14.05 11.28 6.55
CA ALA A 30 -13.09 11.98 5.70
C ALA A 30 -12.50 11.05 4.63
N LEU A 31 -12.19 9.81 5.01
CA LEU A 31 -11.72 8.78 4.09
C LEU A 31 -12.82 8.37 3.11
N ASP A 32 -14.06 8.23 3.55
CA ASP A 32 -15.21 7.95 2.69
C ASP A 32 -15.34 9.06 1.64
N LYS A 33 -15.27 10.34 2.04
CA LYS A 33 -15.29 11.47 1.08
C LYS A 33 -14.17 11.36 0.04
N PHE A 34 -12.94 11.06 0.49
CA PHE A 34 -11.81 10.85 -0.41
C PHE A 34 -12.05 9.67 -1.37
N CYS A 35 -12.59 8.56 -0.86
CA CYS A 35 -12.94 7.39 -1.64
C CYS A 35 -14.07 7.66 -2.66
N TYR A 36 -15.00 8.57 -2.37
CA TYR A 36 -16.04 8.98 -3.33
C TYR A 36 -15.48 9.82 -4.49
N GLU A 37 -14.40 10.56 -4.26
CA GLU A 37 -13.76 11.39 -5.29
C GLU A 37 -12.85 10.58 -6.25
N HIS A 38 -12.65 9.27 -6.04
CA HIS A 38 -11.76 8.42 -6.83
C HIS A 38 -12.41 7.08 -7.29
N PRO A 39 -12.05 6.54 -8.48
CA PRO A 39 -12.78 5.45 -9.15
C PRO A 39 -12.70 4.04 -8.52
N ILE A 40 -11.95 3.83 -7.43
CA ILE A 40 -11.79 2.51 -6.76
C ILE A 40 -12.79 2.37 -5.59
N ILE A 41 -14.08 2.49 -5.89
CA ILE A 41 -15.10 2.87 -4.90
C ILE A 41 -15.41 1.80 -3.81
N PRO A 42 -15.55 0.49 -4.08
CA PRO A 42 -15.97 -0.45 -3.02
C PRO A 42 -14.85 -0.86 -2.07
N LEU A 43 -13.65 -1.17 -2.62
CA LEU A 43 -12.50 -1.57 -1.83
C LEU A 43 -11.97 -0.43 -0.95
N CYS A 44 -12.05 0.81 -1.43
CA CYS A 44 -11.61 1.97 -0.67
C CYS A 44 -12.50 2.19 0.57
N MET A 45 -13.82 2.10 0.41
CA MET A 45 -14.77 2.29 1.52
C MET A 45 -14.68 1.18 2.56
N ASP A 46 -14.59 -0.08 2.13
CA ASP A 46 -14.46 -1.22 3.04
C ASP A 46 -13.08 -1.22 3.73
N GLY A 47 -12.03 -0.90 2.97
CA GLY A 47 -10.68 -0.74 3.48
C GLY A 47 -10.59 0.39 4.50
N ALA A 48 -11.16 1.56 4.24
CA ALA A 48 -11.17 2.68 5.17
C ALA A 48 -11.80 2.29 6.52
N LYS A 49 -12.94 1.60 6.49
CA LYS A 49 -13.62 1.14 7.70
C LYS A 49 -12.82 0.07 8.44
N THR A 50 -12.28 -0.91 7.71
CA THR A 50 -11.56 -2.06 8.28
C THR A 50 -10.19 -1.66 8.83
N TYR A 51 -9.41 -0.89 8.08
CA TYR A 51 -8.02 -0.59 8.42
C TYR A 51 -7.88 0.55 9.42
N VAL A 52 -8.79 1.54 9.49
CA VAL A 52 -8.68 2.65 10.45
C VAL A 52 -8.58 2.15 11.88
N HIS A 53 -9.43 1.20 12.27
CA HIS A 53 -9.42 0.66 13.63
C HIS A 53 -8.12 -0.11 13.93
N VAL A 54 -7.64 -0.89 12.97
CA VAL A 54 -6.40 -1.66 13.07
C VAL A 54 -5.19 -0.72 13.18
N ILE A 55 -5.12 0.31 12.33
CA ILE A 55 -4.04 1.30 12.31
C ILE A 55 -3.99 2.07 13.63
N ILE A 56 -5.13 2.55 14.14
CA ILE A 56 -5.20 3.27 15.42
C ILE A 56 -4.71 2.39 16.58
N ARG A 57 -5.11 1.12 16.60
CA ARG A 57 -4.66 0.14 17.60
C ARG A 57 -3.15 -0.11 17.52
N HIS A 58 -2.60 -0.23 16.32
CA HIS A 58 -1.16 -0.41 16.14
C HIS A 58 -0.38 0.85 16.50
N PHE A 59 -0.88 2.03 16.15
CA PHE A 59 -0.29 3.31 16.50
C PHE A 59 -0.26 3.49 18.02
N SER A 60 -1.36 3.21 18.72
CA SER A 60 -1.42 3.35 20.19
C SER A 60 -0.50 2.35 20.89
N ALA A 61 -0.37 1.12 20.38
CA ALA A 61 0.59 0.14 20.88
C ALA A 61 2.04 0.60 20.64
N PHE A 62 2.34 1.12 19.45
CA PHE A 62 3.67 1.62 19.10
C PHE A 62 4.06 2.84 19.93
N ALA A 63 3.16 3.83 20.02
CA ALA A 63 3.37 5.05 20.77
C ALA A 63 3.72 4.80 22.25
N ASN A 64 3.16 3.74 22.85
CA ASN A 64 3.28 3.46 24.29
C ASN A 64 4.25 2.33 24.66
N GLN A 65 4.45 1.31 23.81
CA GLN A 65 5.16 0.07 24.21
C GLN A 65 6.40 -0.23 23.36
N ASN A 66 6.37 -0.02 22.04
CA ASN A 66 7.46 -0.43 21.14
C ASN A 66 8.41 0.73 20.83
N GLY A 67 9.14 1.15 21.86
CA GLY A 67 10.09 2.25 21.76
C GLY A 67 9.36 3.59 21.73
N ASP A 68 8.86 4.01 22.90
CA ASP A 68 8.25 5.32 23.20
C ASP A 68 8.60 6.33 22.11
N ILE A 69 7.60 6.74 21.32
CA ILE A 69 7.80 7.62 20.17
C ILE A 69 8.61 8.87 20.56
N CYS A 70 8.53 9.34 21.82
CA CYS A 70 9.34 10.44 22.32
C CYS A 70 10.83 10.08 22.43
N THR A 71 11.19 8.83 22.70
CA THR A 71 12.57 8.32 22.68
C THR A 71 13.10 8.11 21.26
N VAL A 72 12.24 7.67 20.34
CA VAL A 72 12.56 7.55 18.91
C VAL A 72 12.81 8.92 18.29
N LEU A 73 11.97 9.91 18.64
CA LEU A 73 12.13 11.30 18.25
C LEU A 73 13.28 12.02 18.98
N GLY A 74 13.99 11.33 19.88
CA GLY A 74 15.12 11.90 20.63
C GLY A 74 14.73 12.94 21.69
N LEU A 75 13.43 13.10 21.98
CA LEU A 75 12.89 14.02 22.98
C LEU A 75 13.02 13.44 24.40
N CYS A 76 13.10 12.12 24.53
CA CYS A 76 13.41 11.39 25.76
C CYS A 76 14.78 10.69 25.67
N GLY A 77 15.67 10.99 26.61
CA GLY A 77 17.01 10.39 26.73
C GLY A 77 18.12 11.42 26.91
N SER A 78 18.86 11.33 28.03
CA SER A 78 20.04 12.15 28.32
C SER A 78 21.25 11.62 27.55
N GLN A 79 22.11 12.53 27.07
CA GLN A 79 23.42 12.28 26.45
C GLN A 79 24.06 10.93 26.87
N SER A 80 23.91 9.90 26.04
CA SER A 80 24.69 8.67 26.14
C SER A 80 24.85 8.14 24.74
N LYS A 81 26.12 8.00 24.33
CA LYS A 81 26.59 7.53 23.02
C LYS A 81 25.65 6.47 22.43
N ARG A 82 24.73 6.87 21.55
CA ARG A 82 24.01 5.90 20.74
C ARG A 82 24.90 5.64 19.54
N ASN A 83 25.35 4.41 19.40
CA ASN A 83 25.45 3.82 18.07
C ASN A 83 24.04 3.95 17.49
N ALA A 84 23.76 5.06 16.78
CA ALA A 84 22.50 5.25 16.11
C ALA A 84 22.33 4.07 15.16
N PRO A 85 21.21 3.34 15.18
CA PRO A 85 20.88 2.50 14.05
C PRO A 85 20.86 3.44 12.84
N SER A 86 21.68 3.10 11.84
CA SER A 86 21.89 3.80 10.57
C SER A 86 20.78 4.80 10.22
N GLU A 87 21.08 6.10 10.39
CA GLU A 87 20.11 7.19 10.35
C GLU A 87 19.24 7.17 9.08
N LEU A 88 17.92 7.08 9.29
CA LEU A 88 16.90 7.48 8.34
C LEU A 88 16.75 9.00 8.43
N THR A 89 17.03 9.71 7.33
CA THR A 89 16.64 11.12 7.19
C THR A 89 15.18 11.16 6.74
N VAL A 90 14.31 11.65 7.61
CA VAL A 90 12.88 11.81 7.32
C VAL A 90 12.64 13.24 6.85
N GLY A 91 11.96 13.40 5.71
CA GLY A 91 11.60 14.69 5.13
C GLY A 91 10.17 14.69 4.59
N LEU A 92 9.69 15.89 4.26
CA LEU A 92 8.47 16.08 3.48
C LEU A 92 8.89 16.45 2.06
N ASN A 93 8.33 15.80 1.06
CA ASN A 93 8.54 16.24 -0.32
C ASN A 93 7.69 17.49 -0.61
N GLU A 94 7.85 18.05 -1.80
CA GLU A 94 7.11 19.24 -2.26
C GLU A 94 5.58 19.05 -2.31
N HIS A 95 5.11 17.80 -2.24
CA HIS A 95 3.69 17.43 -2.18
C HIS A 95 3.22 17.09 -0.75
N GLY A 96 4.04 17.33 0.27
CA GLY A 96 3.70 17.06 1.67
C GLY A 96 3.70 15.58 2.05
N LEU A 97 4.28 14.70 1.23
CA LEU A 97 4.41 13.29 1.53
C LEU A 97 5.67 13.04 2.37
N LEU A 98 5.51 12.26 3.43
CA LEU A 98 6.61 11.79 4.25
C LEU A 98 7.47 10.83 3.45
N TYR A 99 8.78 11.09 3.39
CA TYR A 99 9.76 10.16 2.86
C TYR A 99 10.89 9.97 3.86
N ALA A 100 11.46 8.77 3.88
CA ALA A 100 12.60 8.44 4.74
C ALA A 100 13.72 7.86 3.88
N LYS A 101 14.92 8.43 3.97
CA LYS A 101 16.09 8.00 3.20
C LYS A 101 17.18 7.46 4.12
N PRO A 102 17.71 6.24 3.90
CA PRO A 102 18.86 5.75 4.65
C PRO A 102 20.13 6.53 4.29
N SER A 103 20.95 6.91 5.28
CA SER A 103 22.15 7.73 5.05
C SER A 103 23.31 6.99 4.36
N ARG A 104 23.35 5.64 4.33
CA ARG A 104 24.34 4.84 3.57
C ARG A 104 23.79 3.46 3.22
N GLY A 105 23.95 3.04 1.96
CA GLY A 105 23.70 1.66 1.50
C GLY A 105 22.64 1.60 0.40
N THR A 106 22.99 0.93 -0.70
CA THR A 106 22.22 0.77 -1.95
C THR A 106 20.72 0.58 -1.74
N SER A 107 19.92 1.49 -2.31
CA SER A 107 18.46 1.45 -2.32
C SER A 107 17.92 0.10 -2.79
N GLN A 108 17.15 -0.55 -1.94
CA GLN A 108 15.92 -1.20 -2.36
C GLN A 108 14.81 -0.70 -1.44
N GLU A 109 14.09 0.31 -1.92
CA GLU A 109 12.81 0.70 -1.35
C GLU A 109 11.83 -0.44 -1.59
N VAL A 110 11.52 -1.24 -0.58
CA VAL A 110 10.37 -2.14 -0.66
C VAL A 110 9.13 -1.28 -0.47
N GLN A 111 8.65 -0.64 -1.55
CA GLN A 111 7.34 0.00 -1.56
C GLN A 111 6.27 -1.09 -1.61
N PHE A 112 5.49 -1.22 -0.52
CA PHE A 112 4.28 -2.04 -0.52
C PHE A 112 3.19 -1.34 -1.35
N ASN A 113 3.09 -1.69 -2.63
CA ASN A 113 2.01 -1.22 -3.50
C ASN A 113 0.95 -2.34 -3.69
N PRO A 114 -0.17 -2.31 -2.94
CA PRO A 114 -1.19 -3.35 -3.01
C PRO A 114 -1.84 -3.46 -4.39
N ILE A 115 -1.87 -2.37 -5.17
CA ILE A 115 -2.41 -2.34 -6.53
C ILE A 115 -1.47 -3.07 -7.50
N CYS A 116 -0.16 -2.81 -7.39
CA CYS A 116 0.87 -3.53 -8.16
C CYS A 116 0.83 -5.03 -7.85
N ASN A 117 0.78 -5.40 -6.56
CA ASN A 117 0.74 -6.80 -6.14
C ASN A 117 -0.51 -7.53 -6.65
N PHE A 118 -1.67 -6.88 -6.58
CA PHE A 118 -2.91 -7.44 -7.12
C PHE A 118 -2.80 -7.63 -8.64
N CYS A 119 -2.27 -6.64 -9.37
CA CYS A 119 -2.04 -6.76 -10.81
C CYS A 119 -1.13 -7.95 -11.12
N VAL A 120 0.04 -8.05 -10.47
CA VAL A 120 1.00 -9.14 -10.71
C VAL A 120 0.38 -10.51 -10.43
N PHE A 121 -0.35 -10.65 -9.33
CA PHE A 121 -1.09 -11.86 -9.01
C PHE A 121 -2.12 -12.20 -10.10
N PHE A 122 -2.87 -11.20 -10.56
CA PHE A 122 -3.91 -11.36 -11.56
C PHE A 122 -3.34 -11.78 -12.92
N ILE A 123 -2.26 -11.15 -13.38
CA ILE A 123 -1.57 -11.53 -14.62
C ILE A 123 -1.04 -12.96 -14.53
N LYS A 124 -0.40 -13.35 -13.42
CA LYS A 124 0.06 -14.74 -13.23
C LYS A 124 -1.09 -15.75 -13.29
N THR A 125 -2.24 -15.40 -12.74
CA THR A 125 -3.45 -16.23 -12.79
C THR A 125 -3.91 -16.40 -14.23
N ILE A 126 -3.97 -15.32 -15.02
CA ILE A 126 -4.27 -15.37 -16.46
C ILE A 126 -3.28 -16.29 -17.20
N GLU A 127 -1.98 -16.10 -17.00
CA GLU A 127 -0.96 -16.90 -17.67
C GLU A 127 -1.06 -18.40 -17.37
N SER A 128 -1.42 -18.76 -16.13
CA SER A 128 -1.60 -20.17 -15.74
C SER A 128 -2.79 -20.86 -16.41
N MET A 129 -3.75 -20.08 -16.89
CA MET A 129 -4.98 -20.57 -17.54
C MET A 129 -4.94 -20.46 -19.07
N LEU A 130 -3.95 -19.74 -19.62
CA LEU A 130 -3.79 -19.63 -21.07
C LEU A 130 -3.17 -20.89 -21.69
N PRO A 131 -3.65 -21.31 -22.86
CA PRO A 131 -2.96 -22.34 -23.65
C PRO A 131 -1.56 -21.88 -24.07
N LYS A 132 -0.66 -22.84 -24.33
CA LYS A 132 0.72 -22.56 -24.78
C LYS A 132 0.76 -21.70 -26.03
N GLU A 133 -0.14 -21.95 -26.97
CA GLU A 133 -0.36 -21.09 -28.12
C GLU A 133 -1.37 -20.00 -27.76
N ARG A 134 -0.83 -18.81 -27.48
CA ARG A 134 -1.61 -17.63 -27.13
C ARG A 134 -2.22 -17.06 -28.40
N THR A 135 -3.54 -17.25 -28.59
CA THR A 135 -4.30 -16.54 -29.62
C THR A 135 -5.11 -15.43 -28.98
N GLU A 136 -5.37 -14.37 -29.75
CA GLU A 136 -6.22 -13.25 -29.31
C GLU A 136 -7.57 -13.77 -28.80
N GLN A 137 -8.20 -14.68 -29.55
CA GLN A 137 -9.46 -15.30 -29.17
C GLN A 137 -9.37 -16.09 -27.85
N ALA A 138 -8.28 -16.83 -27.61
CA ALA A 138 -8.10 -17.55 -26.36
C ALA A 138 -7.96 -16.60 -25.16
N ILE A 139 -7.29 -15.46 -25.34
CA ILE A 139 -7.13 -14.44 -24.30
C ILE A 139 -8.47 -13.76 -24.03
N VAL A 140 -9.20 -13.33 -25.05
CA VAL A 140 -10.54 -12.73 -24.92
C VAL A 140 -11.47 -13.67 -24.13
N ASN A 141 -11.59 -14.92 -24.56
CA ASN A 141 -12.45 -15.91 -23.92
C ASN A 141 -12.09 -16.16 -22.45
N LEU A 142 -10.80 -16.06 -22.10
CA LEU A 142 -10.34 -16.21 -20.72
C LEU A 142 -10.65 -14.97 -19.88
N LEU A 143 -10.37 -13.77 -20.39
CA LEU A 143 -10.65 -12.52 -19.67
C LEU A 143 -12.14 -12.34 -19.38
N GLU A 144 -13.02 -12.84 -20.24
CA GLU A 144 -14.48 -12.85 -20.01
C GLU A 144 -14.90 -13.72 -18.82
N LYS A 145 -14.15 -14.77 -18.51
CA LYS A 145 -14.54 -15.80 -17.52
C LYS A 145 -13.67 -15.81 -16.27
N ILE A 146 -12.50 -15.19 -16.29
CA ILE A 146 -11.51 -15.29 -15.22
C ILE A 146 -12.08 -14.83 -13.86
N CYS A 147 -12.94 -13.82 -13.88
CA CYS A 147 -13.58 -13.31 -12.67
C CYS A 147 -14.54 -14.31 -12.02
N ASP A 148 -15.06 -15.30 -12.76
CA ASP A 148 -15.88 -16.37 -12.21
C ASP A 148 -15.07 -17.44 -11.46
N TYR A 149 -13.76 -17.52 -11.71
CA TYR A 149 -12.85 -18.45 -11.02
C TYR A 149 -12.26 -17.87 -9.73
N LEU A 150 -12.49 -16.58 -9.47
CA LEU A 150 -12.03 -15.94 -8.24
C LEU A 150 -13.05 -16.10 -7.10
N PRO A 151 -12.60 -16.14 -5.84
CA PRO A 151 -13.50 -16.06 -4.68
C PRO A 151 -14.42 -14.85 -4.79
N SER A 152 -15.66 -14.98 -4.30
CA SER A 152 -16.72 -13.97 -4.45
C SER A 152 -16.30 -12.56 -4.03
N GLN A 153 -15.46 -12.44 -2.99
CA GLN A 153 -14.92 -11.16 -2.51
C GLN A 153 -14.06 -10.40 -3.53
N TYR A 154 -13.55 -11.05 -4.58
CA TYR A 154 -12.71 -10.44 -5.61
C TYR A 154 -13.44 -10.22 -6.94
N LYS A 155 -14.67 -10.71 -7.10
CA LYS A 155 -15.42 -10.67 -8.37
C LYS A 155 -15.58 -9.25 -8.90
N ASP A 156 -16.09 -8.34 -8.08
CA ASP A 156 -16.35 -6.96 -8.50
C ASP A 156 -15.06 -6.20 -8.83
N THR A 157 -13.98 -6.48 -8.07
CA THR A 157 -12.67 -5.90 -8.31
C THR A 157 -12.08 -6.40 -9.63
N CYS A 158 -12.21 -7.70 -9.90
CA CYS A 158 -11.78 -8.31 -11.14
C CYS A 158 -12.54 -7.76 -12.34
N ASN A 159 -13.89 -7.68 -12.25
CA ASN A 159 -14.71 -7.16 -13.33
C ASN A 159 -14.31 -5.73 -13.70
N LYS A 160 -14.11 -4.86 -12.70
CA LYS A 160 -13.61 -3.49 -12.92
C LYS A 160 -12.22 -3.44 -13.52
N PHE A 161 -11.34 -4.34 -13.11
CA PHE A 161 -9.99 -4.45 -13.66
C PHE A 161 -10.03 -4.83 -15.16
N ILE A 162 -10.86 -5.82 -15.53
CA ILE A 162 -11.07 -6.22 -16.93
C ILE A 162 -11.73 -5.10 -17.74
N GLU A 163 -12.73 -4.41 -17.19
CA GLU A 163 -13.38 -3.28 -17.85
C GLU A 163 -12.38 -2.14 -18.14
N THR A 164 -11.48 -1.86 -17.19
CA THR A 164 -10.52 -0.76 -17.29
C THR A 164 -9.34 -1.11 -18.22
N TYR A 165 -8.80 -2.32 -18.09
CA TYR A 165 -7.51 -2.69 -18.71
C TYR A 165 -7.61 -3.80 -19.76
N GLY A 166 -8.76 -4.46 -19.92
CA GLY A 166 -8.94 -5.66 -20.74
C GLY A 166 -8.42 -5.53 -22.18
N LYS A 167 -8.71 -4.39 -22.83
CA LYS A 167 -8.21 -4.13 -24.19
C LYS A 167 -6.68 -4.08 -24.25
N GLN A 168 -6.04 -3.37 -23.32
CA GLN A 168 -4.58 -3.28 -23.25
C GLN A 168 -3.95 -4.62 -22.82
N LEU A 169 -4.63 -5.38 -21.95
CA LEU A 169 -4.17 -6.70 -21.52
C LEU A 169 -4.06 -7.68 -22.68
N ILE A 170 -4.98 -7.65 -23.64
CA ILE A 170 -4.93 -8.53 -24.82
C ILE A 170 -3.58 -8.35 -25.55
N ASP A 171 -3.23 -7.11 -25.89
CA ASP A 171 -1.99 -6.78 -26.60
C ASP A 171 -0.74 -7.13 -25.77
N LEU A 172 -0.77 -6.83 -24.47
CA LEU A 172 0.35 -7.09 -23.55
C LEU A 172 0.57 -8.60 -23.30
N LEU A 173 -0.50 -9.38 -23.22
CA LEU A 173 -0.44 -10.84 -23.05
C LEU A 173 0.00 -11.55 -24.34
N LEU A 174 -0.40 -11.06 -25.51
CA LEU A 174 0.12 -11.52 -26.80
C LEU A 174 1.63 -11.25 -26.92
N SER A 175 2.08 -10.12 -26.40
CA SER A 175 3.50 -9.72 -26.38
C SER A 175 4.37 -10.57 -25.44
N SER A 176 3.76 -11.46 -24.65
CA SER A 176 4.45 -12.39 -23.75
C SER A 176 5.40 -11.71 -22.76
N LEU A 177 5.03 -10.51 -22.33
CA LEU A 177 5.76 -9.75 -21.32
C LEU A 177 5.59 -10.39 -19.93
N PRO A 178 6.61 -10.30 -19.05
CA PRO A 178 6.48 -10.79 -17.69
C PRO A 178 5.41 -9.99 -16.91
N PRO A 179 4.72 -10.60 -15.92
CA PRO A 179 3.64 -9.98 -15.16
C PRO A 179 3.93 -8.56 -14.65
N HIS A 180 5.13 -8.34 -14.11
CA HIS A 180 5.53 -7.03 -13.61
C HIS A 180 5.63 -5.99 -14.74
N ALA A 181 6.18 -6.34 -15.89
CA ALA A 181 6.29 -5.42 -17.03
C ALA A 181 4.91 -5.04 -17.58
N ILE A 182 3.96 -5.98 -17.61
CA ILE A 182 2.56 -5.69 -17.95
C ILE A 182 1.98 -4.69 -16.93
N CYS A 183 2.15 -4.95 -15.64
CA CYS A 183 1.63 -4.06 -14.60
C CYS A 183 2.30 -2.69 -14.58
N SER A 184 3.59 -2.58 -14.94
CA SER A 184 4.26 -1.30 -15.14
C SER A 184 3.77 -0.57 -16.38
N ALA A 185 3.51 -1.27 -17.49
CA ALA A 185 2.95 -0.68 -18.71
C ALA A 185 1.55 -0.10 -18.48
N LEU A 186 0.77 -0.73 -17.59
CA LEU A 186 -0.53 -0.23 -17.12
C LEU A 186 -0.42 0.90 -16.08
N GLY A 187 0.81 1.29 -15.68
CA GLY A 187 1.04 2.32 -14.66
C GLY A 187 0.71 1.89 -13.23
N LEU A 188 0.49 0.59 -12.99
CA LEU A 188 0.08 0.03 -11.69
C LEU A 188 1.27 -0.32 -10.80
N CYS A 189 2.44 -0.54 -11.40
CA CYS A 189 3.71 -0.71 -10.72
C CYS A 189 4.65 0.44 -11.10
N LEU A 190 5.22 1.12 -10.10
CA LEU A 190 6.35 2.04 -10.31
C LEU A 190 7.58 1.18 -10.65
N PHE A 191 8.41 1.62 -11.60
CA PHE A 191 9.54 0.83 -12.08
C PHE A 191 10.56 0.57 -10.96
N SER A 192 10.51 -0.62 -10.34
CA SER A 192 11.67 -1.29 -9.75
C SER A 192 11.42 -2.78 -9.50
N GLU A 193 11.55 -3.59 -10.55
CA GLU A 193 11.93 -5.01 -10.40
C GLU A 193 13.06 -5.26 -11.41
N THR A 194 14.30 -5.30 -10.93
CA THR A 194 15.38 -5.99 -11.63
C THR A 194 15.23 -7.49 -11.36
N PRO A 195 15.54 -8.36 -12.34
CA PRO A 195 15.15 -9.75 -12.34
C PRO A 195 15.84 -10.56 -11.24
N LEU A 196 15.05 -11.36 -10.51
CA LEU A 196 15.55 -12.49 -9.72
C LEU A 196 16.32 -13.44 -10.66
N SER A 197 17.64 -13.29 -10.65
CA SER A 197 18.57 -14.32 -11.11
C SER A 197 18.95 -15.15 -9.89
N LEU A 198 18.46 -16.39 -9.86
CA LEU A 198 18.99 -17.52 -9.10
C LEU A 198 19.03 -18.71 -10.05
#